data_AF-A0A540VHU1-F1
#
_entry.id   AF-A0A540VHU1-F1
#
_cell.length_a   1.000
_cell.length_b   1.000
_cell.length_c   1.000
_cell.angle_alpha   90.00
_cell.angle_beta   90.00
_cell.angle_gamma   90.00
#
_symmetry.space_group_name_H-M   'P 1'
#
loop_
_entity.id
_entity.type
_entity.pdbx_description
1 polymer ?
#
loop_
_entity_poly.entity_id
_entity_poly.type
_entity_poly.pdbx_seq_one_letter_code
_entity_poly.pdbx_strand_id
1 'polypeptide(L)'
;MEWLTPLEEALLHREVAVQTLQGLLRERGSKERLARQLGVSPQYLSYLLDPWNHRTPSPALARRLVAALPLEPEQRATLWEHLMLCQVNRLEARRAAFLEGRRSVLLNAEEHLHQLLQASAEAQFGPNAVSRVKYRLVYEGGRYLAQVVGPREDLRVFIEASLVAHNAANVLNYPVSALWMARQVNYVPEEIWLQALRDREEAIHYQVYGLLATATAYHNLGLYGEEYACCDQAEALLAEAGTTRLQENWLPHLYRNKLNALMYTPRFSIGEAENIAHRAQEVIERASGHTLESPFGQLLLFLIQVSLGRAYIRNANRRRLNKAEVVLRGCYDALAYMPLVGPLHRTLLLRAMAEMYGKMGSQEYRRHFLRSAYQEASAAGLTHQRARILAKLSQEERAQVELAE
;
A
#
# COMPACT_ATOMS: atom_id res chain seq x y z
N MET A 1 5.72 44.03 4.09
CA MET A 1 4.36 43.83 3.55
C MET A 1 4.45 42.58 2.68
N GLU A 2 4.23 41.40 3.25
CA GLU A 2 4.10 40.16 2.49
C GLU A 2 2.63 40.06 2.08
N TRP A 3 2.34 40.17 0.79
CA TRP A 3 0.97 40.26 0.26
C TRP A 3 0.34 38.88 -0.01
N LEU A 4 1.14 37.81 0.03
CA LEU A 4 0.74 36.43 -0.26
C LEU A 4 1.44 35.49 0.70
N THR A 5 0.72 34.48 1.18
CA THR A 5 1.33 33.34 1.89
C THR A 5 2.17 32.51 0.92
N PRO A 6 3.18 31.75 1.40
CA PRO A 6 3.97 30.86 0.54
C PRO A 6 3.12 29.84 -0.22
N LEU A 7 1.94 29.47 0.30
CA LEU A 7 1.01 28.58 -0.41
C LEU A 7 0.34 29.28 -1.59
N GLU A 8 -0.17 30.49 -1.37
CA GLU A 8 -0.81 31.30 -2.42
C GLU A 8 0.20 31.62 -3.53
N GLU A 9 1.43 31.97 -3.16
CA GLU A 9 2.51 32.22 -4.11
C GLU A 9 2.89 30.94 -4.89
N ALA A 10 2.97 29.79 -4.22
CA ALA A 10 3.20 28.50 -4.89
C ALA A 10 2.09 28.13 -5.88
N LEU A 11 0.83 28.42 -5.54
CA LEU A 11 -0.33 28.18 -6.40
C LEU A 11 -0.33 29.11 -7.61
N LEU A 12 0.00 30.40 -7.43
CA LEU A 12 0.11 31.36 -8.53
C LEU A 12 1.23 30.98 -9.51
N HIS A 13 2.41 30.63 -9.00
CA HIS A 13 3.51 30.14 -9.85
C HIS A 13 3.13 28.85 -10.59
N ARG A 14 2.37 27.96 -9.95
CA ARG A 14 1.85 26.75 -10.60
C ARG A 14 0.89 27.11 -11.73
N GLU A 15 -0.06 27.99 -11.46
CA GLU A 15 -1.08 28.41 -12.42
C GLU A 15 -0.43 29.01 -13.66
N VAL A 16 0.50 29.95 -13.49
CA VAL A 16 1.27 30.56 -14.59
C VAL A 16 2.01 29.50 -15.39
N ALA A 17 2.71 28.57 -14.73
CA ALA A 17 3.45 27.52 -15.42
C ALA A 17 2.53 26.56 -16.18
N VAL A 18 1.43 26.13 -15.57
CA VAL A 18 0.45 25.22 -16.19
C VAL A 18 -0.25 25.90 -17.37
N GLN A 19 -0.71 27.14 -17.23
CA GLN A 19 -1.37 27.88 -18.31
C GLN A 19 -0.42 28.11 -19.49
N THR A 20 0.84 28.47 -19.21
CA THR A 20 1.88 28.62 -20.24
C THR A 20 2.09 27.31 -21.01
N LEU A 21 2.24 26.19 -20.30
CA LEU A 21 2.40 24.87 -20.92
C LEU A 21 1.17 24.45 -21.72
N GLN A 22 -0.03 24.72 -21.21
CA GLN A 22 -1.28 24.42 -21.91
C GLN A 22 -1.45 25.27 -23.18
N GLY A 23 -1.08 26.56 -23.15
CA GLY A 23 -1.08 27.44 -24.32
C GLY A 23 -0.15 26.93 -25.42
N LEU A 24 1.09 26.61 -25.06
CA LEU A 24 2.09 26.07 -26.00
C LEU A 24 1.67 24.74 -26.62
N LEU A 25 1.02 23.86 -25.84
CA LEU A 25 0.49 22.59 -26.32
C LEU A 25 -0.73 22.75 -27.22
N ARG A 26 -1.56 23.79 -27.02
CA ARG A 26 -2.71 24.07 -27.90
C ARG A 26 -2.27 24.60 -29.26
N GLU A 27 -1.25 25.45 -29.31
CA GLU A 27 -0.82 26.08 -30.56
C GLU A 27 0.10 25.21 -31.43
N ARG A 28 0.96 24.36 -30.84
CA ARG A 28 2.16 23.86 -31.57
C ARG A 28 2.51 22.37 -31.43
N GLY A 29 1.70 21.51 -30.79
CA GLY A 29 2.03 20.07 -30.83
C GLY A 29 1.16 19.08 -30.03
N SER A 30 1.32 17.79 -30.36
CA SER A 30 0.68 16.68 -29.62
C SER A 30 1.38 16.46 -28.27
N LYS A 31 0.56 16.39 -27.22
CA LYS A 31 0.95 16.00 -25.86
C LYS A 31 1.70 14.66 -25.81
N GLU A 32 1.39 13.71 -26.71
CA GLU A 32 2.10 12.43 -26.77
C GLU A 32 3.54 12.57 -27.27
N ARG A 33 3.80 13.55 -28.13
CA ARG A 33 5.16 13.85 -28.61
C ARG A 33 6.00 14.45 -27.49
N LEU A 34 5.46 15.43 -26.76
CA LEU A 34 6.15 16.02 -25.63
C LEU A 34 6.40 14.99 -24.51
N ALA A 35 5.40 14.17 -24.17
CA ALA A 35 5.58 13.10 -23.18
C ALA A 35 6.72 12.15 -23.55
N ARG A 36 6.82 11.74 -24.82
CA ARG A 36 7.92 10.91 -25.34
C ARG A 36 9.28 11.59 -25.22
N GLN A 37 9.39 12.86 -25.61
CA GLN A 37 10.64 13.63 -25.50
C GLN A 37 11.12 13.76 -24.05
N LEU A 38 10.19 13.85 -23.09
CA LEU A 38 10.49 13.95 -21.67
C LEU A 38 10.77 12.60 -21.01
N GLY A 39 10.55 11.49 -21.72
CA GLY A 39 10.66 10.14 -21.17
C GLY A 39 9.61 9.87 -20.07
N VAL A 40 8.40 10.41 -20.21
CA VAL A 40 7.28 10.21 -19.27
C VAL A 40 6.04 9.71 -20.00
N SER A 41 5.07 9.15 -19.27
CA SER A 41 3.80 8.74 -19.88
C SER A 41 2.90 9.95 -20.18
N PRO A 42 2.05 9.88 -21.23
CA PRO A 42 1.06 10.92 -21.51
C PRO A 42 0.12 11.20 -20.33
N GLN A 43 -0.25 10.16 -19.57
CA GLN A 43 -1.05 10.29 -18.35
C GLN A 43 -0.31 11.07 -17.26
N TYR A 44 0.99 10.81 -17.07
CA TYR A 44 1.79 11.56 -16.10
C TYR A 44 1.91 13.03 -16.49
N LEU A 45 2.08 13.32 -17.79
CA LEU A 45 2.05 14.70 -18.30
C LEU A 45 0.66 15.34 -18.09
N SER A 46 -0.45 14.60 -18.25
CA SER A 46 -1.80 15.09 -17.88
C SER A 46 -1.87 15.54 -16.43
N TYR A 47 -1.31 14.75 -15.52
CA TYR A 47 -1.32 15.07 -14.10
C TYR A 47 -0.50 16.31 -13.77
N LEU A 48 0.62 16.55 -14.47
CA LEU A 48 1.41 17.77 -14.27
C LEU A 48 0.68 19.02 -14.76
N LEU A 49 -0.09 18.89 -15.84
CA LEU A 49 -0.84 19.98 -16.48
C LEU A 49 -2.23 20.21 -15.87
N ASP A 50 -2.64 19.39 -14.91
CA ASP A 50 -3.90 19.56 -14.20
C ASP A 50 -3.74 20.62 -13.09
N PRO A 51 -4.48 21.74 -13.15
CA PRO A 51 -4.37 22.81 -12.16
C PRO A 51 -4.76 22.34 -10.75
N TRP A 52 -5.61 21.31 -10.64
CA TRP A 52 -6.08 20.76 -9.36
C TRP A 52 -5.16 19.67 -8.79
N ASN A 53 -4.12 19.29 -9.53
CA ASN A 53 -3.16 18.31 -9.07
C ASN A 53 -2.04 18.94 -8.25
N HIS A 54 -1.78 18.41 -7.06
CA HIS A 54 -0.73 18.89 -6.16
C HIS A 54 0.68 18.41 -6.54
N ARG A 55 0.88 17.77 -7.71
CA ARG A 55 2.20 17.26 -8.13
C ARG A 55 2.96 18.31 -8.93
N THR A 56 4.13 18.69 -8.42
CA THR A 56 5.11 19.50 -9.16
C THR A 56 6.15 18.58 -9.82
N PRO A 57 6.65 18.93 -11.02
CA PRO A 57 7.75 18.18 -11.62
C PRO A 57 9.01 18.30 -10.76
N SER A 58 9.85 17.26 -10.74
CA SER A 58 11.16 17.34 -10.08
C SER A 58 12.06 18.38 -10.78
N PRO A 59 13.10 18.93 -10.14
CA PRO A 59 14.00 19.90 -10.77
C PRO A 59 14.65 19.40 -12.08
N ALA A 60 14.96 18.10 -12.14
CA ALA A 60 15.48 17.48 -13.36
C ALA A 60 14.41 17.37 -14.46
N LEU A 61 13.17 17.04 -14.09
CA LEU A 61 12.07 16.99 -15.05
C LEU A 61 11.66 18.40 -15.51
N ALA A 62 11.62 19.40 -14.61
CA ALA A 62 11.35 20.79 -14.95
C ALA A 62 12.39 21.32 -15.94
N ARG A 63 13.67 21.02 -15.74
CA ARG A 63 14.74 21.36 -16.69
C ARG A 63 14.53 20.73 -18.06
N ARG A 64 14.25 19.42 -18.12
CA ARG A 64 13.95 18.73 -19.38
C ARG A 64 12.69 19.27 -20.06
N LEU A 65 11.66 19.57 -19.27
CA LEU A 65 10.39 20.13 -19.73
C LEU A 65 10.62 21.45 -20.44
N VAL A 66 11.27 22.40 -19.77
CA VAL A 66 11.58 23.73 -20.31
C VAL A 66 12.50 23.64 -21.54
N ALA A 67 13.51 22.77 -21.51
CA ALA A 67 14.43 22.60 -22.63
C ALA A 67 13.77 22.03 -23.89
N ALA A 68 12.73 21.20 -23.73
CA ALA A 68 11.99 20.60 -24.83
C ALA A 68 10.99 21.57 -25.51
N LEU A 69 10.74 22.74 -24.91
CA LEU A 69 9.79 23.71 -25.45
C LEU A 69 10.45 24.63 -26.48
N PRO A 70 9.73 24.98 -27.56
CA PRO A 70 10.20 25.92 -28.58
C PRO A 70 10.02 27.37 -28.11
N LEU A 71 10.65 27.70 -26.98
CA LEU A 71 10.66 29.01 -26.34
C LEU A 71 12.03 29.66 -26.49
N GLU A 72 12.07 31.00 -26.52
CA GLU A 72 13.32 31.75 -26.46
C GLU A 72 14.06 31.49 -25.13
N PRO A 73 15.41 31.62 -25.10
CA PRO A 73 16.20 31.37 -23.89
C PRO A 73 15.68 32.08 -22.64
N GLU A 74 15.26 33.35 -22.76
CA GLU A 74 14.74 34.15 -21.65
C GLU A 74 13.39 33.61 -21.15
N GLN A 75 12.47 33.27 -22.06
CA GLN A 75 11.18 32.68 -21.72
C GLN A 75 11.33 31.29 -21.06
N ARG A 76 12.34 30.52 -21.48
CA ARG A 76 12.70 29.27 -20.82
C ARG A 76 13.18 29.50 -19.40
N ALA A 77 14.03 30.50 -19.17
CA ALA A 77 14.51 30.84 -17.83
C ALA A 77 13.35 31.23 -16.90
N THR A 78 12.43 32.09 -17.35
CA THR A 78 11.26 32.50 -16.57
C THR A 78 10.30 31.34 -16.27
N LEU A 79 10.02 30.47 -17.24
CA LEU A 79 9.17 29.30 -17.01
C LEU A 79 9.82 28.31 -16.03
N TRP A 80 11.14 28.13 -16.12
CA TRP A 80 11.88 27.31 -15.17
C TRP A 80 11.83 27.89 -13.75
N GLU A 81 11.99 29.20 -13.62
CA GLU A 81 11.89 29.92 -12.34
C GLU A 81 10.53 29.71 -11.68
N HIS A 82 9.42 29.88 -12.42
CA HIS A 82 8.08 29.60 -11.89
C HIS A 82 7.90 28.15 -11.42
N LEU A 83 8.44 27.17 -12.16
CA LEU A 83 8.38 25.75 -11.75
C LEU A 83 9.18 25.50 -10.45
N MET A 84 10.30 26.21 -10.25
CA MET A 84 11.12 26.08 -9.04
C MET A 84 10.53 26.81 -7.85
N LEU A 85 10.07 28.05 -8.01
CA LEU A 85 9.40 28.82 -6.94
C LEU A 85 8.12 28.12 -6.47
N CYS A 86 7.34 27.53 -7.39
CA CYS A 86 6.22 26.67 -7.02
C CYS A 86 6.64 25.52 -6.08
N GLN A 87 7.78 24.89 -6.34
CA GLN A 87 8.27 23.79 -5.50
C GLN A 87 8.79 24.30 -4.14
N VAL A 88 9.59 25.38 -4.14
CA VAL A 88 10.18 25.97 -2.93
C VAL A 88 9.09 26.50 -2.01
N ASN A 89 8.21 27.35 -2.52
CA ASN A 89 7.18 28.01 -1.71
C ASN A 89 6.16 26.99 -1.19
N ARG A 90 5.92 25.88 -1.91
CA ARG A 90 5.11 24.76 -1.40
C ARG A 90 5.77 24.01 -0.26
N LEU A 91 7.10 23.85 -0.30
CA LEU A 91 7.85 23.26 0.81
C LEU A 91 7.87 24.19 2.02
N GLU A 92 7.98 25.50 1.79
CA GLU A 92 7.92 26.52 2.84
C GLU A 92 6.52 26.64 3.45
N ALA A 93 5.47 26.69 2.65
CA ALA A 93 4.08 26.63 3.10
C ALA A 93 3.81 25.40 3.97
N ARG A 94 4.32 24.24 3.55
CA ARG A 94 4.23 23.00 4.34
C ARG A 94 4.98 23.13 5.67
N ARG A 95 6.15 23.77 5.68
CA ARG A 95 6.93 24.00 6.90
C ARG A 95 6.23 25.01 7.83
N ALA A 96 5.71 26.11 7.30
CA ALA A 96 5.00 27.13 8.06
C ALA A 96 3.71 26.57 8.67
N ALA A 97 2.87 25.90 7.86
CA ALA A 97 1.66 25.23 8.34
C ALA A 97 1.98 24.15 9.38
N PHE A 98 3.08 23.41 9.19
CA PHE A 98 3.56 22.44 10.17
C PHE A 98 3.95 23.11 11.49
N LEU A 99 4.63 24.27 11.47
CA LEU A 99 5.07 24.98 12.67
C LEU A 99 3.91 25.64 13.43
N GLU A 100 2.94 26.23 12.71
CA GLU A 100 1.81 26.95 13.30
C GLU A 100 0.79 26.00 13.95
N GLY A 101 0.57 24.82 13.35
CA GLY A 101 -0.28 23.77 13.91
C GLY A 101 0.42 22.81 14.88
N ARG A 102 1.76 22.83 14.97
CA ARG A 102 2.55 21.82 15.71
C ARG A 102 2.12 21.68 17.15
N ARG A 103 1.96 22.81 17.85
CA ARG A 103 1.69 22.82 19.29
C ARG A 103 0.33 22.23 19.61
N SER A 104 -0.71 22.56 18.83
CA SER A 104 -2.05 21.99 18.99
C SER A 104 -2.05 20.48 18.76
N VAL A 105 -1.33 20.02 17.72
CA VAL A 105 -1.26 18.60 17.37
C VAL A 105 -0.50 17.81 18.43
N LEU A 106 0.59 18.35 18.97
CA LEU A 106 1.34 17.70 20.06
C LEU A 106 0.51 17.57 21.34
N LEU A 107 -0.30 18.58 21.67
CA LEU A 107 -1.16 18.54 22.86
C LEU A 107 -2.29 17.50 22.74
N ASN A 108 -2.77 17.22 21.53
CA ASN A 108 -3.89 16.31 21.27
C ASN A 108 -3.46 15.10 20.42
N ALA A 109 -2.21 14.67 20.54
CA ALA A 109 -1.61 13.68 19.63
C ALA A 109 -2.33 12.32 19.71
N GLU A 110 -2.68 11.86 20.91
CA GLU A 110 -3.43 10.63 21.12
C GLU A 110 -4.86 10.70 20.56
N GLU A 111 -5.54 11.84 20.68
CA GLU A 111 -6.88 12.03 20.12
C GLU A 111 -6.85 11.98 18.60
N HIS A 112 -5.88 12.66 17.98
CA HIS A 112 -5.67 12.60 16.54
C HIS A 112 -5.33 11.17 16.08
N LEU A 113 -4.50 10.44 16.83
CA LEU A 113 -4.21 9.04 16.53
C LEU A 113 -5.48 8.18 16.59
N HIS A 114 -6.30 8.35 17.64
CA HIS A 114 -7.55 7.61 17.79
C HIS A 114 -8.51 7.85 16.62
N GLN A 115 -8.65 9.11 16.17
CA GLN A 115 -9.46 9.46 15.01
C GLN A 115 -8.94 8.78 13.72
N LEU A 116 -7.61 8.71 13.53
CA LEU A 116 -7.02 8.03 12.39
C LEU A 116 -7.25 6.51 12.44
N LEU A 117 -7.15 5.88 13.60
CA LEU A 117 -7.43 4.46 13.78
C LEU A 117 -8.89 4.12 13.50
N GLN A 118 -9.84 4.94 13.98
CA GLN A 118 -11.26 4.80 13.65
C GLN A 118 -11.50 4.93 12.14
N ALA A 119 -10.98 5.98 11.51
CA ALA A 119 -11.12 6.19 10.08
C ALA A 119 -10.49 5.05 9.25
N SER A 120 -9.39 4.46 9.73
CA SER A 120 -8.77 3.28 9.13
C SER A 120 -9.66 2.04 9.23
N ALA A 121 -10.24 1.77 10.39
CA ALA A 121 -11.16 0.65 10.60
C ALA A 121 -12.41 0.78 9.70
N GLU A 122 -12.99 1.98 9.62
CA GLU A 122 -14.12 2.26 8.74
C GLU A 122 -13.77 2.10 7.26
N ALA A 123 -12.55 2.46 6.85
CA ALA A 123 -12.10 2.28 5.47
C ALA A 123 -11.92 0.79 5.11
N GLN A 124 -11.46 -0.02 6.07
CA GLN A 124 -11.16 -1.44 5.89
C GLN A 124 -12.41 -2.33 5.92
N PHE A 125 -13.39 -2.00 6.76
CA PHE A 125 -14.57 -2.84 7.01
C PHE A 125 -15.91 -2.19 6.61
N GLY A 126 -15.92 -0.91 6.24
CA GLY A 126 -17.13 -0.17 5.86
C GLY A 126 -17.58 -0.36 4.39
N PRO A 127 -18.78 0.14 4.03
CA PRO A 127 -19.32 0.04 2.67
C PRO A 127 -18.51 0.81 1.61
N ASN A 128 -18.42 0.20 0.42
CA ASN A 128 -17.40 0.37 -0.60
C ASN A 128 -17.10 1.80 -1.15
N ALA A 129 -18.06 2.73 -1.17
CA ALA A 129 -17.92 3.98 -1.94
C ALA A 129 -17.02 5.05 -1.27
N VAL A 130 -16.74 4.95 0.05
CA VAL A 130 -16.05 6.00 0.82
C VAL A 130 -14.61 5.62 1.20
N SER A 131 -14.21 4.36 1.02
CA SER A 131 -12.94 3.83 1.53
C SER A 131 -11.71 4.54 0.98
N ARG A 132 -11.70 4.93 -0.31
CA ARG A 132 -10.53 5.58 -0.92
C ARG A 132 -10.24 6.97 -0.35
N VAL A 133 -11.28 7.79 -0.10
CA VAL A 133 -11.12 9.13 0.49
C VAL A 133 -10.62 8.99 1.93
N LYS A 134 -11.19 8.06 2.69
CA LYS A 134 -10.76 7.75 4.05
C LYS A 134 -9.31 7.28 4.11
N TYR A 135 -8.89 6.36 3.23
CA TYR A 135 -7.48 5.95 3.16
C TYR A 135 -6.54 7.11 2.84
N ARG A 136 -6.94 8.06 1.99
CA ARG A 136 -6.12 9.26 1.74
C ARG A 136 -6.01 10.13 2.99
N LEU A 137 -7.11 10.34 3.71
CA LEU A 137 -7.11 11.09 4.97
C LEU A 137 -6.20 10.42 6.01
N VAL A 138 -6.34 9.10 6.20
CA VAL A 138 -5.51 8.30 7.11
C VAL A 138 -4.03 8.39 6.72
N TYR A 139 -3.71 8.29 5.43
CA TYR A 139 -2.33 8.39 4.95
C TYR A 139 -1.71 9.77 5.23
N GLU A 140 -2.38 10.85 4.83
CA GLU A 140 -1.84 12.20 5.01
C GLU A 140 -1.82 12.60 6.49
N GLY A 141 -2.87 12.28 7.24
CA GLY A 141 -2.99 12.57 8.67
C GLY A 141 -1.99 11.79 9.51
N GLY A 142 -1.85 10.48 9.29
CA GLY A 142 -0.86 9.65 10.01
C GLY A 142 0.58 10.06 9.68
N ARG A 143 0.88 10.35 8.41
CA ARG A 143 2.19 10.88 8.01
C ARG A 143 2.51 12.20 8.70
N TYR A 144 1.54 13.11 8.74
CA TYR A 144 1.71 14.41 9.38
C TYR A 144 1.88 14.27 10.90
N LEU A 145 1.05 13.46 11.56
CA LEU A 145 1.13 13.20 12.99
C LEU A 145 2.48 12.58 13.38
N ALA A 146 2.92 11.55 12.66
CA ALA A 146 4.24 10.94 12.89
C ALA A 146 5.39 11.94 12.70
N GLN A 147 5.28 12.85 11.72
CA GLN A 147 6.29 13.88 11.50
C GLN A 147 6.30 14.95 12.60
N VAL A 148 5.13 15.32 13.14
CA VAL A 148 4.98 16.33 14.20
C VAL A 148 5.47 15.81 15.54
N VAL A 149 5.01 14.60 15.90
CA VAL A 149 5.31 13.94 17.17
C VAL A 149 6.77 13.53 17.17
N GLY A 150 7.22 12.70 16.22
CA GLY A 150 8.58 12.18 16.24
C GLY A 150 8.83 11.18 17.37
N PRO A 151 9.90 10.37 17.28
CA PRO A 151 10.11 9.25 18.20
C PRO A 151 10.58 9.67 19.60
N ARG A 152 11.04 10.92 19.81
CA ARG A 152 11.55 11.40 21.11
C ARG A 152 10.44 12.00 21.97
N GLU A 153 9.44 12.60 21.33
CA GLU A 153 8.35 13.27 22.02
C GLU A 153 7.33 12.25 22.53
N ASP A 154 6.86 11.35 21.68
CA ASP A 154 6.01 10.21 22.05
C ASP A 154 6.25 9.04 21.08
N LEU A 155 7.02 8.07 21.54
CA LEU A 155 7.40 6.92 20.72
C LEU A 155 6.19 6.10 20.28
N ARG A 156 5.20 5.91 21.16
CA ARG A 156 4.04 5.08 20.88
C ARG A 156 3.18 5.73 19.78
N VAL A 157 2.86 7.01 19.95
CA VAL A 157 2.06 7.74 18.95
C VAL A 157 2.80 7.81 17.62
N PHE A 158 4.12 8.04 17.64
CA PHE A 158 4.95 8.03 16.44
C PHE A 158 4.86 6.71 15.69
N ILE A 159 5.01 5.57 16.37
CA ILE A 159 4.96 4.24 15.76
C ILE A 159 3.56 3.97 15.20
N GLU A 160 2.52 4.14 16.01
CA GLU A 160 1.14 3.84 15.58
C GLU A 160 0.70 4.73 14.42
N ALA A 161 1.04 6.03 14.44
CA ALA A 161 0.77 6.95 13.34
C ALA A 161 1.53 6.56 12.06
N SER A 162 2.79 6.13 12.19
CA SER A 162 3.59 5.63 11.05
C SER A 162 2.99 4.36 10.45
N LEU A 163 2.56 3.42 11.29
CA LEU A 163 2.03 2.12 10.86
C LEU A 163 0.62 2.23 10.27
N VAL A 164 -0.25 3.10 10.80
CA VAL A 164 -1.56 3.36 10.19
C VAL A 164 -1.40 4.06 8.83
N ALA A 165 -0.47 5.01 8.71
CA ALA A 165 -0.14 5.65 7.44
C ALA A 165 0.47 4.65 6.43
N HIS A 166 1.33 3.75 6.89
CA HIS A 166 1.86 2.64 6.09
C HIS A 166 0.75 1.77 5.50
N ASN A 167 -0.21 1.35 6.33
CA ASN A 167 -1.32 0.49 5.89
C ASN A 167 -2.17 1.18 4.81
N ALA A 168 -2.49 2.47 5.02
CA ALA A 168 -3.19 3.28 4.03
C ALA A 168 -2.38 3.46 2.73
N ALA A 169 -1.06 3.70 2.83
CA ALA A 169 -0.17 3.81 1.67
C ALA A 169 -0.15 2.54 0.83
N ASN A 170 -0.15 1.35 1.45
CA ASN A 170 -0.23 0.08 0.73
C ASN A 170 -1.54 -0.07 -0.05
N VAL A 171 -2.68 0.28 0.55
CA VAL A 171 -3.98 0.23 -0.14
C VAL A 171 -4.05 1.22 -1.31
N LEU A 172 -3.48 2.41 -1.11
CA LEU A 172 -3.38 3.46 -2.13
C LEU A 172 -2.32 3.19 -3.20
N ASN A 173 -1.58 2.07 -3.09
CA ASN A 173 -0.50 1.69 -3.99
C ASN A 173 0.64 2.73 -4.03
N TYR A 174 1.08 3.18 -2.85
CA TYR A 174 2.25 4.04 -2.63
C TYR A 174 3.38 3.25 -1.93
N PRO A 175 3.96 2.23 -2.59
CA PRO A 175 4.86 1.27 -1.93
C PRO A 175 6.14 1.90 -1.39
N VAL A 176 6.67 2.95 -2.05
CA VAL A 176 7.84 3.70 -1.56
C VAL A 176 7.51 4.45 -0.26
N SER A 177 6.35 5.11 -0.21
CA SER A 177 5.90 5.79 1.00
C SER A 177 5.63 4.80 2.14
N ALA A 178 5.03 3.65 1.84
CA ALA A 178 4.83 2.58 2.81
C ALA A 178 6.17 2.11 3.37
N LEU A 179 7.15 1.80 2.51
CA LEU A 179 8.49 1.40 2.95
C LEU A 179 9.14 2.47 3.83
N TRP A 180 9.07 3.74 3.44
CA TRP A 180 9.60 4.84 4.24
C TRP A 180 9.04 4.85 5.67
N MET A 181 7.71 4.80 5.83
CA MET A 181 7.07 4.78 7.15
C MET A 181 7.49 3.58 7.99
N ALA A 182 7.53 2.38 7.39
CA ALA A 182 7.94 1.18 8.10
C ALA A 182 9.43 1.23 8.51
N ARG A 183 10.30 1.77 7.65
CA ARG A 183 11.73 1.96 7.96
C ARG A 183 11.93 2.98 9.07
N GLN A 184 11.14 4.06 9.11
CA GLN A 184 11.24 5.05 10.19
C GLN A 184 11.04 4.41 11.57
N VAL A 185 10.09 3.49 11.72
CA VAL A 185 9.87 2.72 12.95
C VAL A 185 11.09 1.84 13.29
N ASN A 186 11.60 1.10 12.30
CA ASN A 186 12.74 0.19 12.51
C ASN A 186 14.09 0.90 12.71
N TYR A 187 14.19 2.19 12.39
CA TYR A 187 15.39 3.01 12.57
C TYR A 187 15.38 3.82 13.88
N VAL A 188 14.35 3.68 14.72
CA VAL A 188 14.36 4.30 16.05
C VAL A 188 15.53 3.72 16.86
N PRO A 189 16.46 4.56 17.36
CA PRO A 189 17.60 4.10 18.17
C PRO A 189 17.16 3.34 19.43
N GLU A 190 17.91 2.31 19.80
CA GLU A 190 17.63 1.46 20.97
C GLU A 190 17.47 2.26 22.26
N GLU A 191 18.24 3.34 22.41
CA GLU A 191 18.18 4.21 23.59
C GLU A 191 16.81 4.87 23.74
N ILE A 192 16.13 5.20 22.64
CA ILE A 192 14.78 5.77 22.67
C ILE A 192 13.77 4.70 23.10
N TRP A 193 13.91 3.46 22.60
CA TRP A 193 13.05 2.34 23.01
C TRP A 193 13.14 2.09 24.50
N LEU A 194 14.36 2.02 25.04
CA LEU A 194 14.62 1.77 26.46
C LEU A 194 14.14 2.91 27.36
N GLN A 195 14.16 4.15 26.89
CA GLN A 195 13.69 5.31 27.64
C GLN A 195 12.16 5.43 27.63
N ALA A 196 11.52 5.16 26.49
CA ALA A 196 10.11 5.43 26.28
C ALA A 196 9.20 4.27 26.70
N LEU A 197 9.61 3.02 26.50
CA LEU A 197 8.78 1.85 26.79
C LEU A 197 9.35 1.10 28.00
N ARG A 198 8.57 1.10 29.09
CA ARG A 198 8.93 0.37 30.31
C ARG A 198 8.61 -1.12 30.22
N ASP A 199 7.66 -1.49 29.37
CA ASP A 199 7.27 -2.88 29.13
C ASP A 199 8.07 -3.46 27.96
N ARG A 200 8.85 -4.51 28.24
CA ARG A 200 9.62 -5.24 27.24
C ARG A 200 8.71 -5.91 26.21
N GLU A 201 7.53 -6.41 26.60
CA GLU A 201 6.60 -7.02 25.65
C GLU A 201 6.03 -6.00 24.66
N GLU A 202 5.72 -4.79 25.13
CA GLU A 202 5.26 -3.68 24.29
C GLU A 202 6.34 -3.24 23.30
N ALA A 203 7.60 -3.14 23.73
CA ALA A 203 8.71 -2.83 22.83
C ALA A 203 8.87 -3.89 21.74
N ILE A 204 8.85 -5.18 22.10
CA ILE A 204 8.95 -6.29 21.15
C ILE A 204 7.74 -6.30 20.20
N HIS A 205 6.53 -6.04 20.70
CA HIS A 205 5.33 -5.92 19.88
C HIS A 205 5.52 -4.90 18.75
N TYR A 206 5.99 -3.69 19.07
CA TYR A 206 6.19 -2.66 18.06
C TYR A 206 7.35 -2.94 17.10
N GLN A 207 8.44 -3.55 17.58
CA GLN A 207 9.55 -3.98 16.72
C GLN A 207 9.09 -5.05 15.71
N VAL A 208 8.34 -6.05 16.17
CA VAL A 208 7.74 -7.08 15.30
C VAL A 208 6.77 -6.44 14.29
N TYR A 209 5.95 -5.48 14.72
CA TYR A 209 5.04 -4.78 13.81
C TYR A 209 5.80 -3.97 12.75
N GLY A 210 6.86 -3.27 13.13
CA GLY A 210 7.74 -2.55 12.19
C GLY A 210 8.39 -3.47 11.15
N LEU A 211 8.84 -4.65 11.56
CA LEU A 211 9.39 -5.67 10.65
C LEU A 211 8.32 -6.24 9.71
N LEU A 212 7.13 -6.56 10.22
CA LEU A 212 6.00 -7.05 9.42
C LEU A 212 5.53 -6.00 8.39
N ALA A 213 5.49 -4.73 8.78
CA ALA A 213 5.18 -3.62 7.89
C ALA A 213 6.24 -3.50 6.78
N THR A 214 7.53 -3.59 7.14
CA THR A 214 8.63 -3.57 6.17
C THR A 214 8.52 -4.74 5.17
N ALA A 215 8.24 -5.95 5.66
CA ALA A 215 8.01 -7.12 4.81
C ALA A 215 6.87 -6.87 3.81
N THR A 216 5.75 -6.31 4.28
CA THR A 216 4.59 -5.97 3.43
C THR A 216 4.95 -4.93 2.35
N ALA A 217 5.76 -3.93 2.69
CA ALA A 217 6.23 -2.94 1.73
C ALA A 217 7.18 -3.56 0.69
N TYR A 218 8.09 -4.45 1.09
CA TYR A 218 8.94 -5.20 0.17
C TYR A 218 8.14 -6.09 -0.79
N HIS A 219 7.10 -6.77 -0.30
CA HIS A 219 6.16 -7.52 -1.14
C HIS A 219 5.61 -6.67 -2.29
N ASN A 220 5.16 -5.46 -1.96
CA ASN A 220 4.55 -4.53 -2.92
C ASN A 220 5.57 -3.95 -3.90
N LEU A 221 6.86 -3.96 -3.56
CA LEU A 221 7.98 -3.60 -4.45
C LEU A 221 8.51 -4.79 -5.26
N GLY A 222 8.03 -6.01 -5.01
CA GLY A 222 8.53 -7.23 -5.66
C GLY A 222 9.87 -7.73 -5.11
N LEU A 223 10.27 -7.26 -3.93
CA LEU A 223 11.51 -7.60 -3.22
C LEU A 223 11.26 -8.79 -2.27
N TYR A 224 10.95 -9.94 -2.85
CA TYR A 224 10.46 -11.10 -2.09
C TYR A 224 11.53 -11.78 -1.22
N GLY A 225 12.81 -11.67 -1.58
CA GLY A 225 13.89 -12.19 -0.74
C GLY A 225 14.00 -11.38 0.56
N GLU A 226 13.89 -10.06 0.44
CA GLU A 226 13.89 -9.12 1.55
C GLU A 226 12.63 -9.23 2.41
N GLU A 227 11.46 -9.47 1.80
CA GLU A 227 10.23 -9.80 2.53
C GLU A 227 10.42 -11.04 3.41
N TYR A 228 10.96 -12.12 2.84
CA TYR A 228 11.19 -13.37 3.57
C TYR A 228 12.18 -13.16 4.73
N ALA A 229 13.29 -12.47 4.47
CA ALA A 229 14.30 -12.18 5.48
C ALA A 229 13.76 -11.31 6.64
N CYS A 230 12.92 -10.32 6.36
CA CYS A 230 12.25 -9.54 7.42
C CYS A 230 11.33 -10.40 8.28
N CYS A 231 10.64 -11.37 7.68
CA CYS A 231 9.80 -12.29 8.45
C CYS A 231 10.63 -13.24 9.32
N ASP A 232 11.78 -13.72 8.84
CA ASP A 232 12.71 -14.52 9.65
C ASP A 232 13.26 -13.73 10.84
N GLN A 233 13.61 -12.46 10.65
CA GLN A 233 14.06 -11.57 11.72
C GLN A 233 12.98 -11.38 12.80
N ALA A 234 11.73 -11.18 12.38
CA ALA A 234 10.61 -11.03 13.31
C ALA A 234 10.28 -12.34 14.05
N GLU A 235 10.36 -13.49 13.37
CA GLU A 235 10.20 -14.81 13.99
C GLU A 235 11.29 -15.08 15.03
N ALA A 236 12.55 -14.73 14.74
CA ALA A 236 13.67 -14.85 15.68
C ALA A 236 13.47 -13.96 16.92
N LEU A 237 13.04 -12.72 16.73
CA LEU A 237 12.75 -11.79 17.83
C LEU A 237 11.63 -12.31 18.75
N LEU A 238 10.56 -12.89 18.18
CA LEU A 238 9.47 -13.52 18.94
C LEU A 238 9.92 -14.78 19.68
N ALA A 239 10.84 -15.55 19.10
CA ALA A 239 11.41 -16.73 19.75
C ALA A 239 12.29 -16.33 20.94
N GLU A 240 13.12 -15.28 20.79
CA GLU A 240 13.95 -14.74 21.87
C GLU A 240 13.11 -14.14 23.01
N ALA A 241 12.01 -13.47 22.68
CA ALA A 241 11.07 -12.94 23.67
C ALA A 241 10.52 -14.03 24.60
N GLY A 242 10.29 -15.23 24.08
CA GLY A 242 9.76 -16.38 24.83
C GLY A 242 8.30 -16.23 25.30
N THR A 243 7.59 -15.19 24.85
CA THR A 243 6.23 -14.87 25.30
C THR A 243 5.18 -15.50 24.39
N THR A 244 4.43 -16.48 24.89
CA THR A 244 3.36 -17.17 24.15
C THR A 244 2.35 -16.19 23.57
N ARG A 245 1.95 -15.17 24.32
CA ARG A 245 0.98 -14.14 23.89
C ARG A 245 1.42 -13.41 22.61
N LEU A 246 2.67 -12.94 22.54
CA LEU A 246 3.17 -12.25 21.34
C LEU A 246 3.28 -13.22 20.16
N GLN A 247 3.68 -14.46 20.40
CA GLN A 247 3.77 -15.49 19.36
C GLN A 247 2.39 -15.80 18.76
N GLU A 248 1.37 -16.00 19.61
CA GLU A 248 -0.02 -16.22 19.19
C GLU A 248 -0.56 -15.06 18.36
N ASN A 249 -0.23 -13.83 18.74
CA ASN A 249 -0.67 -12.62 18.03
C ASN A 249 0.02 -12.44 16.67
N TRP A 250 1.33 -12.70 16.57
CA TRP A 250 2.11 -12.26 15.41
C TRP A 250 2.50 -13.36 14.42
N LEU A 251 2.74 -14.58 14.89
CA LEU A 251 3.20 -15.68 14.01
C LEU A 251 2.24 -15.98 12.85
N PRO A 252 0.91 -15.98 13.01
CA PRO A 252 0.00 -16.21 11.88
C PRO A 252 0.19 -15.19 10.75
N HIS A 253 0.40 -13.91 11.10
CA HIS A 253 0.65 -12.85 10.13
C HIS A 253 2.01 -13.01 9.44
N LEU A 254 3.04 -13.34 10.21
CA LEU A 254 4.38 -13.59 9.69
C LEU A 254 4.38 -14.78 8.73
N TYR A 255 3.77 -15.90 9.11
CA TYR A 255 3.69 -17.07 8.25
C TYR A 255 2.91 -16.82 6.95
N ARG A 256 1.85 -16.00 7.00
CA ARG A 256 1.17 -15.55 5.78
C ARG A 256 2.11 -14.78 4.85
N ASN A 257 2.91 -13.85 5.39
CA ASN A 257 3.87 -13.09 4.59
C ASN A 257 5.01 -13.99 4.08
N LYS A 258 5.56 -14.88 4.92
CA LYS A 258 6.55 -15.88 4.50
C LYS A 258 6.03 -16.73 3.34
N LEU A 259 4.79 -17.22 3.40
CA LEU A 259 4.17 -17.95 2.28
C LEU A 259 4.11 -17.11 1.00
N ASN A 260 3.66 -15.86 1.13
CA ASN A 260 3.56 -14.92 0.01
C ASN A 260 4.91 -14.56 -0.60
N ALA A 261 5.97 -14.46 0.20
CA ALA A 261 7.34 -14.26 -0.26
C ALA A 261 7.90 -15.53 -0.91
N LEU A 262 7.78 -16.66 -0.23
CA LEU A 262 8.34 -17.96 -0.59
C LEU A 262 7.98 -18.34 -2.03
N MET A 263 6.70 -18.18 -2.42
CA MET A 263 6.21 -18.54 -3.76
C MET A 263 6.89 -17.78 -4.93
N TYR A 264 7.62 -16.69 -4.65
CA TYR A 264 8.36 -15.94 -5.66
C TYR A 264 9.88 -16.14 -5.58
N THR A 265 10.37 -16.95 -4.65
CA THR A 265 11.79 -17.30 -4.58
C THR A 265 12.15 -18.37 -5.64
N PRO A 266 13.39 -18.39 -6.17
CA PRO A 266 13.76 -19.26 -7.30
C PRO A 266 13.68 -20.77 -7.04
N ARG A 267 13.67 -21.23 -5.78
CA ARG A 267 13.78 -22.66 -5.42
C ARG A 267 12.78 -23.11 -4.36
N PHE A 268 11.62 -22.45 -4.28
CA PHE A 268 10.68 -22.77 -3.21
C PHE A 268 10.17 -24.22 -3.29
N SER A 269 10.08 -24.86 -2.13
CA SER A 269 9.53 -26.20 -2.00
C SER A 269 8.07 -26.14 -1.54
N ILE A 270 7.23 -27.03 -2.08
CA ILE A 270 5.85 -27.15 -1.59
C ILE A 270 5.81 -27.70 -0.16
N GLY A 271 6.74 -28.56 0.23
CA GLY A 271 6.81 -29.07 1.61
C GLY A 271 7.06 -27.95 2.63
N GLU A 272 7.90 -26.98 2.31
CA GLU A 272 8.11 -25.80 3.15
C GLU A 272 6.85 -24.93 3.23
N ALA A 273 6.15 -24.70 2.11
CA ALA A 273 4.89 -23.98 2.12
C ALA A 273 3.81 -24.69 2.95
N GLU A 274 3.70 -26.02 2.84
CA GLU A 274 2.79 -26.83 3.65
C GLU A 274 3.16 -26.74 5.14
N ASN A 275 4.45 -26.81 5.48
CA ASN A 275 4.92 -26.68 6.86
C ASN A 275 4.63 -25.30 7.47
N ILE A 276 4.86 -24.22 6.72
CA ILE A 276 4.55 -22.85 7.20
C ILE A 276 3.04 -22.70 7.43
N ALA A 277 2.21 -23.20 6.50
CA ALA A 277 0.75 -23.15 6.66
C ALA A 277 0.26 -23.96 7.86
N HIS A 278 0.84 -25.16 8.07
CA HIS A 278 0.55 -26.00 9.23
C HIS A 278 0.92 -25.31 10.54
N ARG A 279 2.14 -24.77 10.67
CA ARG A 279 2.57 -24.01 11.85
C ARG A 279 1.65 -22.81 12.13
N ALA A 280 1.18 -22.12 11.09
CA ALA A 280 0.23 -21.03 11.27
C ALA A 280 -1.11 -21.51 11.82
N GLN A 281 -1.63 -22.61 11.29
CA GLN A 281 -2.87 -23.21 11.78
C GLN A 281 -2.74 -23.66 13.24
N GLU A 282 -1.67 -24.35 13.61
CA GLU A 282 -1.46 -24.79 15.00
C GLU A 282 -1.38 -23.62 15.99
N VAL A 283 -0.83 -22.47 15.56
CA VAL A 283 -0.78 -21.27 16.41
C VAL A 283 -2.18 -20.66 16.57
N ILE A 284 -2.94 -20.56 15.48
CA ILE A 284 -4.33 -20.06 15.51
C ILE A 284 -5.22 -20.95 16.40
N GLU A 285 -5.07 -22.26 16.30
CA GLU A 285 -5.85 -23.23 17.09
C GLU A 285 -5.58 -23.12 18.59
N ARG A 286 -4.35 -22.79 18.98
CA ARG A 286 -3.93 -22.66 20.39
C ARG A 286 -4.19 -21.28 20.98
N ALA A 287 -4.38 -20.25 20.15
CA ALA A 287 -4.41 -18.87 20.58
C ALA A 287 -5.61 -18.54 21.49
N SER A 288 -5.34 -18.00 22.67
CA SER A 288 -6.35 -17.78 23.73
C SER A 288 -7.40 -16.72 23.38
N GLY A 289 -7.16 -15.90 22.34
CA GLY A 289 -8.10 -14.88 21.88
C GLY A 289 -8.50 -14.99 20.40
N HIS A 290 -7.90 -15.91 19.64
CA HIS A 290 -8.04 -16.01 18.18
C HIS A 290 -8.32 -17.46 17.74
N THR A 291 -9.13 -18.18 18.52
CA THR A 291 -9.52 -19.56 18.20
C THR A 291 -10.20 -19.64 16.83
N LEU A 292 -10.28 -20.85 16.26
CA LEU A 292 -11.03 -21.11 15.02
C LEU A 292 -12.53 -20.77 15.13
N GLU A 293 -13.04 -20.59 16.33
CA GLU A 293 -14.41 -20.14 16.58
C GLU A 293 -14.54 -18.61 16.51
N SER A 294 -13.43 -17.88 16.72
CA SER A 294 -13.43 -16.43 16.60
C SER A 294 -13.46 -15.99 15.13
N PRO A 295 -14.22 -14.94 14.77
CA PRO A 295 -14.25 -14.40 13.40
C PRO A 295 -12.85 -14.01 12.88
N PHE A 296 -11.97 -13.54 13.77
CA PHE A 296 -10.62 -13.13 13.39
C PHE A 296 -9.70 -14.33 13.13
N GLY A 297 -9.75 -15.37 13.97
CA GLY A 297 -9.04 -16.63 13.72
C GLY A 297 -9.45 -17.28 12.41
N GLN A 298 -10.75 -17.27 12.10
CA GLN A 298 -11.29 -17.72 10.81
C GLN A 298 -10.74 -16.92 9.62
N LEU A 299 -10.68 -15.59 9.74
CA LEU A 299 -10.09 -14.73 8.71
C LEU A 299 -8.60 -15.05 8.50
N LEU A 300 -7.83 -15.24 9.57
CA LEU A 300 -6.41 -15.56 9.46
C LEU A 300 -6.19 -16.91 8.78
N LEU A 301 -6.93 -17.94 9.18
CA LEU A 301 -6.85 -19.25 8.54
C LEU A 301 -7.24 -19.16 7.06
N PHE A 302 -8.31 -18.44 6.73
CA PHE A 302 -8.71 -18.18 5.35
C PHE A 302 -7.55 -17.57 4.53
N LEU A 303 -6.88 -16.55 5.06
CA LEU A 303 -5.78 -15.89 4.37
C LEU A 303 -4.53 -16.78 4.20
N ILE A 304 -4.25 -17.65 5.17
CA ILE A 304 -3.20 -18.67 5.08
C ILE A 304 -3.54 -19.68 3.98
N GLN A 305 -4.76 -20.19 3.98
CA GLN A 305 -5.22 -21.18 2.99
C GLN A 305 -5.23 -20.61 1.57
N VAL A 306 -5.66 -19.36 1.37
CA VAL A 306 -5.54 -18.67 0.07
C VAL A 306 -4.08 -18.55 -0.37
N SER A 307 -3.17 -18.23 0.56
CA SER A 307 -1.73 -18.12 0.26
C SER A 307 -1.12 -19.48 -0.09
N LEU A 308 -1.50 -20.55 0.61
CA LEU A 308 -1.10 -21.93 0.31
C LEU A 308 -1.64 -22.41 -1.06
N GLY A 309 -2.92 -22.15 -1.34
CA GLY A 309 -3.52 -22.44 -2.65
C GLY A 309 -2.76 -21.77 -3.80
N ARG A 310 -2.34 -20.52 -3.62
CA ARG A 310 -1.47 -19.80 -4.58
C ARG A 310 -0.10 -20.45 -4.73
N ALA A 311 0.50 -20.94 -3.64
CA ALA A 311 1.77 -21.67 -3.71
C ALA A 311 1.64 -22.96 -4.55
N TYR A 312 0.55 -23.72 -4.37
CA TYR A 312 0.26 -24.90 -5.20
C TYR A 312 0.08 -24.56 -6.68
N ILE A 313 -0.66 -23.48 -7.00
CA ILE A 313 -0.83 -23.00 -8.39
C ILE A 313 0.51 -22.60 -8.98
N ARG A 314 1.39 -21.95 -8.21
CA ARG A 314 2.69 -21.49 -8.67
C ARG A 314 3.62 -22.65 -9.01
N ASN A 315 3.67 -23.69 -8.16
CA ASN A 315 4.44 -24.91 -8.38
C ASN A 315 3.62 -26.00 -9.12
N ALA A 316 2.72 -25.60 -10.01
CA ALA A 316 1.68 -26.49 -10.52
C ALA A 316 2.20 -27.75 -11.22
N ASN A 317 1.63 -28.88 -10.79
CA ASN A 317 1.44 -30.10 -11.56
C ASN A 317 0.00 -30.58 -11.30
N ARG A 318 -0.46 -31.63 -11.98
CA ARG A 318 -1.86 -32.10 -11.84
C ARG A 318 -2.26 -32.36 -10.38
N ARG A 319 -1.39 -33.02 -9.60
CA ARG A 319 -1.65 -33.30 -8.17
C ARG A 319 -1.77 -32.02 -7.34
N ARG A 320 -0.91 -31.03 -7.58
CA ARG A 320 -0.91 -29.75 -6.85
C ARG A 320 -2.07 -28.85 -7.26
N LEU A 321 -2.49 -28.88 -8.53
CA LEU A 321 -3.70 -28.19 -8.96
C LEU A 321 -4.95 -28.76 -8.28
N ASN A 322 -5.04 -30.09 -8.12
CA ASN A 322 -6.13 -30.70 -7.35
C ASN A 322 -6.09 -30.25 -5.87
N LYS A 323 -4.90 -30.18 -5.25
CA LYS A 323 -4.77 -29.64 -3.88
C LYS A 323 -5.20 -28.17 -3.81
N ALA A 324 -4.80 -27.35 -4.77
CA ALA A 324 -5.22 -25.95 -4.87
C ALA A 324 -6.75 -25.83 -4.97
N GLU A 325 -7.39 -26.68 -5.78
CA GLU A 325 -8.84 -26.68 -5.96
C GLU A 325 -9.56 -27.02 -4.65
N VAL A 326 -9.15 -28.08 -3.96
CA VAL A 326 -9.73 -28.45 -2.67
C VAL A 326 -9.65 -27.30 -1.67
N VAL A 327 -8.46 -26.69 -1.52
CA VAL A 327 -8.25 -25.61 -0.55
C VAL A 327 -9.04 -24.35 -0.93
N LEU A 328 -8.90 -23.87 -2.17
CA LEU A 328 -9.50 -22.61 -2.60
C LEU A 328 -11.01 -22.70 -2.74
N ARG A 329 -11.55 -23.87 -3.13
CA ARG A 329 -13.00 -24.09 -3.15
C ARG A 329 -13.58 -24.09 -1.75
N GLY A 330 -12.91 -24.72 -0.78
CA GLY A 330 -13.29 -24.62 0.63
C GLY A 330 -13.33 -23.16 1.12
N CYS A 331 -12.34 -22.35 0.74
CA CYS A 331 -12.35 -20.91 1.04
C CYS A 331 -13.50 -20.17 0.35
N TYR A 332 -13.80 -20.50 -0.91
CA TYR A 332 -14.87 -19.89 -1.70
C TYR A 332 -16.25 -20.19 -1.13
N ASP A 333 -16.52 -21.46 -0.80
CA ASP A 333 -17.79 -21.90 -0.23
C ASP A 333 -18.03 -21.28 1.17
N ALA A 334 -16.96 -21.02 1.94
CA ALA A 334 -17.03 -20.37 3.24
C ALA A 334 -17.30 -18.85 3.19
N LEU A 335 -17.13 -18.18 2.03
CA LEU A 335 -17.25 -16.71 1.92
C LEU A 335 -18.59 -16.17 2.42
N ALA A 336 -19.68 -16.91 2.20
CA ALA A 336 -21.02 -16.52 2.61
C ALA A 336 -21.17 -16.37 4.14
N TYR A 337 -20.31 -17.04 4.91
CA TYR A 337 -20.39 -17.12 6.36
C TYR A 337 -19.25 -16.36 7.08
N MET A 338 -18.36 -15.70 6.32
CA MET A 338 -17.20 -14.98 6.85
C MET A 338 -17.34 -13.46 6.66
N PRO A 339 -18.04 -12.74 7.56
CA PRO A 339 -18.32 -11.31 7.40
C PRO A 339 -17.04 -10.44 7.42
N LEU A 340 -15.96 -10.91 8.05
CA LEU A 340 -14.69 -10.18 8.10
C LEU A 340 -13.84 -10.30 6.83
N VAL A 341 -14.23 -11.15 5.87
CA VAL A 341 -13.53 -11.27 4.58
C VAL A 341 -13.97 -10.12 3.66
N GLY A 342 -13.30 -8.98 3.83
CA GLY A 342 -13.55 -7.77 3.06
C GLY A 342 -13.16 -7.86 1.57
N PRO A 343 -13.49 -6.82 0.78
CA PRO A 343 -13.39 -6.85 -0.69
C PRO A 343 -11.99 -7.18 -1.25
N LEU A 344 -10.93 -6.69 -0.59
CA LEU A 344 -9.56 -6.99 -0.98
C LEU A 344 -9.27 -8.50 -0.88
N HIS A 345 -9.67 -9.14 0.21
CA HIS A 345 -9.45 -10.56 0.46
C HIS A 345 -10.26 -11.43 -0.51
N ARG A 346 -11.53 -11.06 -0.76
CA ARG A 346 -12.37 -11.69 -1.79
C ARG A 346 -11.74 -11.61 -3.17
N THR A 347 -11.28 -10.42 -3.56
CA THR A 347 -10.58 -10.20 -4.82
C THR A 347 -9.34 -11.09 -4.96
N LEU A 348 -8.55 -11.25 -3.88
CA LEU A 348 -7.37 -12.12 -3.90
C LEU A 348 -7.73 -13.60 -4.12
N LEU A 349 -8.76 -14.11 -3.45
CA LEU A 349 -9.25 -15.48 -3.64
C LEU A 349 -9.77 -15.69 -5.06
N LEU A 350 -10.64 -14.81 -5.56
CA LEU A 350 -11.21 -14.91 -6.91
C LEU A 350 -10.11 -14.89 -7.99
N ARG A 351 -9.08 -14.05 -7.81
CA ARG A 351 -7.90 -14.04 -8.70
C ARG A 351 -7.11 -15.34 -8.64
N ALA A 352 -6.99 -15.96 -7.46
CA ALA A 352 -6.33 -17.27 -7.31
C ALA A 352 -7.13 -18.38 -8.01
N MET A 353 -8.45 -18.39 -7.84
CA MET A 353 -9.37 -19.33 -8.53
C MET A 353 -9.26 -19.19 -10.05
N ALA A 354 -9.28 -17.96 -10.56
CA ALA A 354 -9.09 -17.70 -11.99
C ALA A 354 -7.75 -18.25 -12.51
N GLU A 355 -6.67 -18.05 -11.77
CA GLU A 355 -5.34 -18.55 -12.17
C GLU A 355 -5.28 -20.08 -12.16
N MET A 356 -5.87 -20.71 -11.16
CA MET A 356 -5.99 -22.17 -11.05
C MET A 356 -6.75 -22.76 -12.24
N TYR A 357 -7.97 -22.29 -12.52
CA TYR A 357 -8.78 -22.80 -13.63
C TYR A 357 -8.13 -22.54 -14.98
N GLY A 358 -7.42 -21.42 -15.13
CA GLY A 358 -6.58 -21.16 -16.29
C GLY A 358 -5.50 -22.23 -16.50
N LYS A 359 -4.79 -22.63 -15.44
CA LYS A 359 -3.79 -23.70 -15.50
C LYS A 359 -4.38 -25.10 -15.69
N MET A 360 -5.63 -25.31 -15.28
CA MET A 360 -6.37 -26.55 -15.53
C MET A 360 -7.00 -26.61 -16.94
N GLY A 361 -6.92 -25.53 -17.72
CA GLY A 361 -7.48 -25.45 -19.07
C GLY A 361 -8.95 -25.04 -19.15
N SER A 362 -9.61 -24.72 -18.03
CA SER A 362 -11.00 -24.28 -18.03
C SER A 362 -11.12 -22.76 -18.22
N GLN A 363 -11.28 -22.34 -19.48
CA GLN A 363 -11.40 -20.92 -19.84
C GLN A 363 -12.73 -20.29 -19.40
N GLU A 364 -13.79 -21.07 -19.24
CA GLU A 364 -15.08 -20.58 -18.76
C GLU A 364 -14.99 -20.16 -17.29
N TYR A 365 -14.56 -21.06 -16.40
CA TYR A 365 -14.38 -20.75 -14.99
C TYR A 365 -13.33 -19.66 -14.77
N ARG A 366 -12.23 -19.67 -15.54
CA ARG A 366 -11.24 -18.58 -15.49
C ARG A 366 -11.91 -17.22 -15.75
N ARG A 367 -12.71 -17.09 -16.81
CA ARG A 367 -13.39 -15.83 -17.16
C ARG A 367 -14.43 -15.42 -16.11
N HIS A 368 -15.21 -16.37 -15.60
CA HIS A 368 -16.16 -16.15 -14.52
C HIS A 368 -15.47 -15.50 -13.30
N PHE A 369 -14.41 -16.13 -12.79
CA PHE A 369 -13.71 -15.63 -11.60
C PHE A 369 -12.97 -14.31 -11.84
N LEU A 370 -12.43 -14.06 -13.05
CA LEU A 370 -11.83 -12.75 -13.38
C LEU A 370 -12.87 -11.63 -13.39
N ARG A 371 -14.06 -11.87 -13.93
CA ARG A 371 -15.17 -10.89 -13.91
C ARG A 371 -15.63 -10.60 -12.50
N SER A 372 -15.86 -11.62 -11.68
CA SER A 372 -16.23 -11.44 -10.28
C SER A 372 -15.15 -10.69 -9.49
N ALA A 373 -13.87 -11.01 -9.71
CA ALA A 373 -12.78 -10.28 -9.07
C ALA A 373 -12.73 -8.81 -9.49
N TYR A 374 -13.02 -8.52 -10.76
CA TYR A 374 -13.06 -7.16 -11.27
C TYR A 374 -14.22 -6.36 -10.67
N GLN A 375 -15.43 -6.93 -10.65
CA GLN A 375 -16.62 -6.31 -10.06
C GLN A 375 -16.40 -5.98 -8.57
N GLU A 376 -15.85 -6.93 -7.81
CA GLU A 376 -15.52 -6.72 -6.40
C GLU A 376 -14.51 -5.57 -6.22
N ALA A 377 -13.42 -5.59 -7.01
CA ALA A 377 -12.39 -4.55 -6.97
C ALA A 377 -12.91 -3.18 -7.44
N SER A 378 -13.81 -3.13 -8.42
CA SER A 378 -14.46 -1.92 -8.92
C SER A 378 -15.38 -1.32 -7.89
N ALA A 379 -16.27 -2.12 -7.31
CA ALA A 379 -17.18 -1.69 -6.26
C ALA A 379 -16.38 -1.05 -5.11
N ALA A 380 -15.34 -1.73 -4.63
CA ALA A 380 -14.50 -1.28 -3.52
C ALA A 380 -13.45 -0.19 -3.87
N GLY A 381 -13.42 0.30 -5.12
CA GLY A 381 -12.47 1.33 -5.53
C GLY A 381 -10.99 0.89 -5.51
N LEU A 382 -10.71 -0.41 -5.56
CA LEU A 382 -9.38 -1.02 -5.55
C LEU A 382 -8.70 -0.91 -6.92
N THR A 383 -8.42 0.32 -7.36
CA THR A 383 -7.87 0.65 -8.69
C THR A 383 -6.64 -0.15 -9.09
N HIS A 384 -5.72 -0.43 -8.15
CA HIS A 384 -4.53 -1.24 -8.43
C HIS A 384 -4.86 -2.71 -8.67
N GLN A 385 -5.87 -3.27 -7.98
CA GLN A 385 -6.34 -4.64 -8.23
C GLN A 385 -7.03 -4.72 -9.60
N ARG A 386 -7.87 -3.73 -9.95
CA ARG A 386 -8.47 -3.63 -11.30
C ARG A 386 -7.39 -3.65 -12.38
N ALA A 387 -6.37 -2.80 -12.26
CA ALA A 387 -5.27 -2.76 -13.22
C ALA A 387 -4.54 -4.11 -13.36
N ARG A 388 -4.29 -4.81 -12.24
CA ARG A 388 -3.68 -6.16 -12.25
C ARG A 388 -4.58 -7.22 -12.89
N ILE A 389 -5.90 -7.10 -12.76
CA ILE A 389 -6.87 -8.01 -13.40
C ILE A 389 -6.91 -7.74 -14.90
N LEU A 390 -7.07 -6.47 -15.32
CA LEU A 390 -7.08 -6.07 -16.72
C LEU A 390 -5.79 -6.49 -17.45
N ALA A 391 -4.62 -6.38 -16.79
CA ALA A 391 -3.35 -6.83 -17.35
C ALA A 391 -3.32 -8.33 -17.70
N LYS A 392 -4.17 -9.17 -17.08
CA LYS A 392 -4.30 -10.61 -17.35
C LYS A 392 -5.36 -10.94 -18.41
N LEU A 393 -6.13 -9.97 -18.89
CA LEU A 393 -7.19 -10.16 -19.88
C LEU A 393 -6.72 -9.81 -21.30
N SER A 394 -7.21 -10.54 -22.30
CA SER A 394 -7.11 -10.17 -23.72
C SER A 394 -7.88 -8.87 -24.00
N GLN A 395 -7.65 -8.22 -25.15
CA GLN A 395 -8.39 -7.00 -25.52
C GLN A 395 -9.90 -7.24 -25.61
N GLU A 396 -10.33 -8.36 -26.19
CA GLU A 396 -11.75 -8.75 -26.26
C GLU A 396 -12.33 -9.01 -24.86
N GLU A 397 -11.58 -9.69 -23.99
CA GLU A 397 -12.01 -9.94 -22.62
C GLU A 397 -12.13 -8.63 -21.82
N ARG A 398 -11.22 -7.67 -22.02
CA ARG A 398 -11.28 -6.34 -21.37
C ARG A 398 -12.55 -5.60 -21.76
N ALA A 399 -12.84 -5.52 -23.06
CA ALA A 399 -14.05 -4.86 -23.55
C ALA A 399 -15.31 -5.47 -22.93
N GLN A 400 -15.38 -6.80 -22.81
CA GLN A 400 -16.54 -7.47 -22.19
C GLN A 400 -16.67 -7.23 -20.68
N VAL A 401 -15.56 -7.08 -19.97
CA VAL A 401 -15.56 -6.82 -18.52
C VAL A 401 -15.89 -5.35 -18.23
N GLU A 402 -15.43 -4.43 -19.07
CA GLU A 402 -15.71 -2.99 -18.96
C GLU A 402 -17.14 -2.62 -19.41
N LEU A 403 -17.72 -3.31 -20.40
CA LEU A 403 -19.11 -3.09 -20.86
C LEU A 403 -20.19 -3.53 -19.86
N ALA A 404 -19.83 -4.25 -18.80
CA ALA A 404 -20.74 -4.70 -17.76
C ALA A 404 -20.82 -3.71 -16.57
N GLU A 405 -20.07 -2.60 -16.60
CA GLU A 405 -20.22 -1.41 -15.74
C GLU A 405 -21.15 -0.39 -16.41
#